data_AF-I0X651-F1
#
_entry.id   AF-I0X651-F1
#
_cell.length_a   1.000
_cell.length_b   1.000
_cell.length_c   1.000
_cell.angle_alpha   90.00
_cell.angle_beta   90.00
_cell.angle_gamma   90.00
#
_symmetry.space_group_name_H-M   'P 1'
#
loop_
_entity.id
_entity.type
_entity.pdbx_description
1 polymer ?
#
loop_
_entity_poly.entity_id
_entity_poly.type
_entity_poly.pdbx_seq_one_letter_code
_entity_poly.pdbx_strand_id
1 'polypeptide(L)'
;MTIGNILYNVIIFPLTQLLEFCYQFIYEATNKEGVAVIALSFVVTLCTLPLYMVAEKWSEKERDVQKILKPGIDRIKKAFKGDEQYMILNTFYKQNHYNPIMALRSSLSILIQIPFFIAAYHYLSELGTLKGYSFLFIKDFGSPDATFHIGTFTVNILPIAMTVINCVSGAVYSKGHSIKEKVQIYVFAAIFLIVLYNSPAGLVVYWTMNNILSLVKNIFYKIKNPKKVLYIILCIFALGCILSTFTVLSDVKNSFRKAVFAFGLVLPFIPFAVIKAAKIIDNHFVLLDKDTKVRDRIFYLSALLLALLSGLVIPSMLIQSEPGNYCFVDGYKSPFIFLFTTLFQAIGFFILWPSIFYALFSYKIKKIFSVLFSIFKFWSNS
;
A
#
# COMPACT_ATOMS: atom_id res chain seq x y z
N MET A 1 -2.96 -27.26 -7.75
CA MET A 1 -3.09 -25.84 -7.37
C MET A 1 -3.38 -25.02 -8.62
N THR A 2 -4.32 -24.07 -8.58
CA THR A 2 -4.70 -23.25 -9.74
C THR A 2 -3.77 -22.03 -9.89
N ILE A 3 -3.71 -21.44 -11.09
CA ILE A 3 -2.95 -20.19 -11.33
C ILE A 3 -3.46 -19.06 -10.44
N GLY A 4 -4.78 -18.97 -10.22
CA GLY A 4 -5.38 -17.99 -9.32
C GLY A 4 -4.82 -18.08 -7.89
N ASN A 5 -4.70 -19.29 -7.35
CA ASN A 5 -4.14 -19.51 -6.00
C ASN A 5 -2.66 -19.12 -5.93
N ILE A 6 -1.89 -19.39 -6.99
CA ILE A 6 -0.49 -18.96 -7.07
C ILE A 6 -0.40 -17.43 -7.01
N LEU A 7 -1.18 -16.73 -7.84
CA LEU A 7 -1.17 -15.26 -7.89
C LEU A 7 -1.61 -14.66 -6.55
N TYR A 8 -2.65 -15.23 -5.92
CA TYR A 8 -3.09 -14.82 -4.59
C TYR A 8 -1.96 -14.97 -3.56
N ASN A 9 -1.33 -16.15 -3.48
CA ASN A 9 -0.27 -16.42 -2.51
C ASN A 9 0.98 -15.57 -2.71
N VAL A 10 1.33 -15.24 -3.96
CA VAL A 10 2.52 -14.44 -4.26
C VAL A 10 2.26 -12.94 -4.07
N ILE A 11 1.07 -12.43 -4.45
CA ILE A 11 0.80 -10.99 -4.50
C ILE A 11 0.01 -10.51 -3.29
N ILE A 12 -1.10 -11.18 -2.97
CA ILE A 12 -2.10 -10.70 -2.01
C ILE A 12 -1.81 -11.18 -0.59
N PHE A 13 -1.53 -12.47 -0.42
CA PHE A 13 -1.31 -13.07 0.90
C PHE A 13 -0.25 -12.34 1.75
N PRO A 14 0.93 -11.93 1.22
CA PRO A 14 1.91 -11.21 2.01
C PRO A 14 1.40 -9.86 2.53
N LEU A 15 0.58 -9.19 1.72
CA LEU A 15 -0.06 -7.95 2.13
C LEU A 15 -1.11 -8.21 3.21
N THR A 16 -1.97 -9.21 3.02
CA THR A 16 -3.01 -9.60 4.00
C THR A 16 -2.38 -9.88 5.37
N GLN A 17 -1.31 -10.66 5.40
CA GLN A 17 -0.56 -10.97 6.61
C GLN A 17 0.09 -9.74 7.26
N LEU A 18 0.66 -8.83 6.45
CA LEU A 18 1.20 -7.57 6.97
C LEU A 18 0.09 -6.71 7.58
N LEU A 19 -1.08 -6.63 6.93
CA LEU A 19 -2.25 -5.92 7.46
C LEU A 19 -2.73 -6.54 8.76
N GLU A 20 -2.83 -7.87 8.82
CA GLU A 20 -3.21 -8.61 10.02
C GLU A 20 -2.25 -8.34 11.18
N PHE A 21 -0.94 -8.45 10.94
CA PHE A 21 0.07 -8.16 11.95
C PHE A 21 -0.06 -6.73 12.50
N CYS A 22 -0.18 -5.74 11.60
CA CYS A 22 -0.37 -4.35 12.01
C CYS A 22 -1.67 -4.15 12.79
N TYR A 23 -2.76 -4.78 12.35
CA TYR A 23 -4.05 -4.70 13.01
C TYR A 23 -3.99 -5.26 14.43
N GLN A 24 -3.51 -6.50 14.58
CA GLN A 24 -3.41 -7.18 15.86
C GLN A 24 -2.51 -6.42 16.83
N PHE A 25 -1.37 -5.91 16.36
CA PHE A 25 -0.49 -5.09 17.19
C PHE A 25 -1.19 -3.84 17.74
N ILE A 26 -1.99 -3.15 16.91
CA ILE A 26 -2.73 -1.97 17.34
C ILE A 26 -3.91 -2.35 18.24
N TYR A 27 -4.59 -3.45 17.94
CA TYR A 27 -5.71 -3.95 18.72
C TYR A 27 -5.26 -4.38 20.13
N GLU A 28 -4.19 -5.16 20.26
CA GLU A 28 -3.64 -5.55 21.58
C GLU A 28 -3.26 -4.36 22.47
N ALA A 29 -2.82 -3.29 21.82
CA ALA A 29 -2.47 -2.01 22.41
C ALA A 29 -3.69 -1.21 22.89
N THR A 30 -4.75 -1.17 22.09
CA THR A 30 -5.90 -0.26 22.29
C THR A 30 -7.15 -0.94 22.86
N ASN A 31 -7.30 -2.24 22.66
CA ASN A 31 -8.49 -3.07 22.85
C ASN A 31 -9.77 -2.45 22.24
N LYS A 32 -9.62 -1.70 21.14
CA LYS A 32 -10.73 -1.01 20.46
C LYS A 32 -10.63 -1.25 18.95
N GLU A 33 -11.53 -2.07 18.42
CA GLU A 33 -11.53 -2.46 17.00
C GLU A 33 -11.63 -1.26 16.06
N GLY A 34 -12.51 -0.29 16.37
CA GLY A 34 -12.68 0.91 15.54
C GLY A 34 -11.42 1.78 15.48
N VAL A 35 -10.66 1.86 16.57
CA VAL A 35 -9.37 2.56 16.62
C VAL A 35 -8.32 1.77 15.83
N ALA A 36 -8.30 0.44 15.96
CA ALA A 36 -7.40 -0.43 15.21
C ALA A 36 -7.61 -0.30 13.69
N VAL A 37 -8.86 -0.30 13.21
CA VAL A 37 -9.22 -0.08 11.80
C VAL A 37 -8.74 1.28 11.30
N ILE A 38 -9.01 2.36 12.04
CA ILE A 38 -8.58 3.70 11.65
C ILE A 38 -7.05 3.76 11.63
N ALA A 39 -6.37 3.35 12.70
CA ALA A 39 -4.91 3.41 12.77
C ALA A 39 -4.23 2.53 11.72
N LEU A 40 -4.82 1.36 11.38
CA LEU A 40 -4.35 0.52 10.29
C LEU A 40 -4.30 1.28 8.96
N SER A 41 -5.33 2.08 8.65
CA SER A 41 -5.37 2.91 7.43
C SER A 41 -4.20 3.91 7.37
N PHE A 42 -3.84 4.53 8.51
CA PHE A 42 -2.68 5.42 8.61
C PHE A 42 -1.37 4.67 8.38
N VAL A 43 -1.18 3.54 9.07
CA VAL A 43 0.05 2.74 8.95
C VAL A 43 0.26 2.26 7.52
N VAL A 44 -0.76 1.65 6.91
CA VAL A 44 -0.67 1.14 5.53
C VAL A 44 -0.42 2.28 4.55
N THR A 45 -1.12 3.40 4.68
CA THR A 45 -0.93 4.56 3.80
C THR A 45 0.48 5.14 3.94
N LEU A 46 1.04 5.21 5.15
CA LEU A 46 2.41 5.68 5.37
C LEU A 46 3.46 4.74 4.78
N CYS A 47 3.30 3.43 4.98
CA CYS A 47 4.19 2.41 4.43
C CYS A 47 4.18 2.39 2.89
N THR A 48 3.02 2.63 2.28
CA THR A 48 2.83 2.66 0.82
C THR A 48 3.06 4.04 0.21
N LEU A 49 3.27 5.08 1.02
CA LEU A 49 3.48 6.44 0.52
C LEU A 49 4.66 6.54 -0.49
N PRO A 50 5.85 5.93 -0.25
CA PRO A 50 6.95 5.99 -1.22
C PRO A 50 6.58 5.38 -2.58
N LEU A 51 5.82 4.29 -2.55
CA LEU A 51 5.30 3.59 -3.72
C LEU A 51 4.39 4.53 -4.54
N TYR A 52 3.46 5.22 -3.87
CA TYR A 52 2.58 6.20 -4.50
C TYR A 52 3.34 7.41 -5.06
N MET A 53 4.36 7.92 -4.36
CA MET A 53 5.17 9.04 -4.86
C MET A 53 5.90 8.71 -6.16
N VAL A 54 6.44 7.50 -6.27
CA VAL A 54 7.15 7.08 -7.48
C VAL A 54 6.19 6.86 -8.64
N ALA A 55 5.04 6.23 -8.39
CA ALA A 55 3.99 6.08 -9.39
C ALA A 55 3.51 7.46 -9.90
N GLU A 56 3.36 8.44 -9.00
CA GLU A 56 2.98 9.81 -9.36
C GLU A 56 4.03 10.47 -10.25
N LYS A 57 5.32 10.39 -9.88
CA LYS A 57 6.41 10.95 -10.68
C LYS A 57 6.46 10.36 -12.09
N TRP A 58 6.16 9.06 -12.24
CA TRP A 58 6.08 8.44 -13.56
C TRP A 58 4.87 8.92 -14.34
N SER A 59 3.72 9.11 -13.68
CA SER A 59 2.52 9.71 -14.29
C SER A 59 2.76 11.15 -14.73
N GLU A 60 3.46 11.97 -13.95
CA GLU A 60 3.80 13.36 -14.30
C GLU A 60 4.70 13.41 -15.54
N LYS A 61 5.76 12.59 -15.57
CA LYS A 61 6.66 12.50 -16.73
C LYS A 61 5.92 12.11 -18.00
N GLU A 62 4.99 11.15 -17.89
CA GLU A 62 4.16 10.73 -19.02
C GLU A 62 3.23 11.86 -19.51
N ARG A 63 2.60 12.59 -18.58
CA ARG A 63 1.77 13.76 -18.92
C ARG A 63 2.55 14.81 -19.68
N ASP A 64 3.79 15.10 -19.29
CA ASP A 64 4.61 16.12 -19.95
C ASP A 64 4.99 15.70 -21.37
N VAL A 65 5.33 14.43 -21.59
CA VAL A 65 5.54 13.89 -22.94
C VAL A 65 4.26 14.01 -23.78
N GLN A 66 3.10 13.64 -23.22
CA GLN A 66 1.83 13.75 -23.94
C GLN A 66 1.45 15.20 -24.28
N LYS A 67 1.73 16.16 -23.39
CA LYS A 67 1.51 17.59 -23.67
C LYS A 67 2.33 18.05 -24.88
N ILE A 68 3.59 17.62 -24.98
CA ILE A 68 4.49 17.96 -26.10
C ILE A 68 3.95 17.38 -27.42
N LEU A 69 3.48 16.13 -27.41
CA LEU A 69 3.01 15.43 -28.62
C LEU A 69 1.60 15.86 -29.06
N LYS A 70 0.77 16.34 -28.13
CA LYS A 70 -0.64 16.64 -28.35
C LYS A 70 -0.93 17.51 -29.59
N PRO A 71 -0.22 18.63 -29.85
CA PRO A 71 -0.49 19.45 -31.03
C PRO A 71 -0.23 18.72 -32.36
N GLY A 72 0.79 17.84 -32.40
CA GLY A 72 1.07 17.00 -33.57
C GLY A 72 -0.03 15.97 -33.80
N ILE A 73 -0.42 15.28 -32.73
CA ILE A 73 -1.52 14.30 -32.76
C ILE A 73 -2.82 14.96 -33.22
N ASP A 74 -3.16 16.13 -32.68
CA ASP A 74 -4.41 16.83 -32.99
C ASP A 74 -4.43 17.35 -34.44
N ARG A 75 -3.27 17.72 -35.02
CA ARG A 75 -3.16 18.06 -36.46
C ARG A 75 -3.38 16.84 -37.35
N ILE A 76 -2.74 15.72 -37.05
CA ILE A 76 -2.87 14.48 -37.82
C ILE A 76 -4.33 14.00 -37.82
N LYS A 77 -4.98 13.99 -36.65
CA LYS A 77 -6.38 13.58 -36.51
C LYS A 77 -7.38 14.49 -37.22
N LYS A 78 -7.02 15.75 -37.45
CA LYS A 78 -7.87 16.70 -38.20
C LYS A 78 -7.70 16.53 -39.71
N ALA A 79 -6.47 16.24 -40.17
CA ALA A 79 -6.14 16.17 -41.59
C ALA A 79 -6.46 14.80 -42.21
N PHE A 80 -6.28 13.70 -41.46
CA PHE A 80 -6.37 12.34 -41.97
C PHE A 80 -7.43 11.53 -41.22
N LYS A 81 -8.01 10.52 -41.88
CA LYS A 81 -9.00 9.60 -41.28
C LYS A 81 -8.70 8.14 -41.64
N GLY A 82 -9.34 7.21 -40.92
CA GLY A 82 -9.23 5.77 -41.19
C GLY A 82 -7.79 5.24 -41.06
N ASP A 83 -7.40 4.35 -41.96
CA ASP A 83 -6.10 3.68 -41.94
C ASP A 83 -4.93 4.64 -42.17
N GLU A 84 -5.12 5.67 -42.99
CA GLU A 84 -4.12 6.70 -43.24
C GLU A 84 -3.77 7.46 -41.95
N GLN A 85 -4.78 7.84 -41.17
CA GLN A 85 -4.58 8.46 -39.85
C GLN A 85 -3.77 7.53 -38.94
N TYR A 86 -4.07 6.23 -38.93
CA TYR A 86 -3.38 5.26 -38.09
C TYR A 86 -1.90 5.13 -38.49
N MET A 87 -1.60 5.00 -39.78
CA MET A 87 -0.23 4.87 -40.29
C MET A 87 0.61 6.11 -40.01
N ILE A 88 0.05 7.31 -40.25
CA ILE A 88 0.75 8.58 -40.00
C ILE A 88 0.96 8.78 -38.50
N LEU A 89 -0.04 8.48 -37.67
CA LEU A 89 0.07 8.61 -36.22
C LEU A 89 1.12 7.64 -35.64
N ASN A 90 1.17 6.41 -36.14
CA ASN A 90 2.19 5.43 -35.73
C ASN A 90 3.60 5.89 -36.14
N THR A 91 3.75 6.43 -37.35
CA THR A 91 5.02 7.01 -37.82
C THR A 91 5.43 8.21 -36.96
N PHE A 92 4.50 9.11 -36.65
CA PHE A 92 4.74 10.25 -35.76
C PHE A 92 5.21 9.80 -34.37
N TYR A 93 4.59 8.77 -33.79
CA TYR A 93 5.02 8.21 -32.51
C TYR A 93 6.43 7.61 -32.58
N LYS A 94 6.75 6.85 -33.63
CA LYS A 94 8.10 6.30 -33.84
C LYS A 94 9.16 7.39 -33.97
N GLN A 95 8.88 8.45 -34.72
CA GLN A 95 9.78 9.61 -34.88
C GLN A 95 10.05 10.33 -33.56
N ASN A 96 9.08 10.33 -32.64
CA ASN A 96 9.22 10.93 -31.32
C ASN A 96 9.67 9.92 -30.23
N HIS A 97 10.10 8.71 -30.62
CA HIS A 97 10.47 7.62 -29.72
C HIS A 97 9.42 7.33 -28.63
N TYR A 98 8.14 7.52 -28.97
CA TYR A 98 7.03 7.35 -28.06
C TYR A 98 6.29 6.04 -28.35
N ASN A 99 6.02 5.25 -27.32
CA ASN A 99 5.18 4.07 -27.42
C ASN A 99 3.83 4.37 -26.75
N PRO A 100 2.69 4.25 -27.46
CA PRO A 100 1.36 4.49 -26.89
C PRO A 100 1.03 3.70 -25.62
N ILE A 101 1.64 2.53 -25.43
CA ILE A 101 1.47 1.71 -24.21
C ILE A 101 2.01 2.46 -22.97
N MET A 102 2.96 3.38 -23.14
CA MET A 102 3.46 4.22 -22.04
C MET A 102 2.37 5.11 -21.44
N ALA A 103 1.29 5.41 -22.18
CA ALA A 103 0.12 6.11 -21.64
C ALA A 103 -0.55 5.35 -20.48
N LEU A 104 -0.37 4.02 -20.38
CA LEU A 104 -0.84 3.23 -19.24
C LEU A 104 -0.09 3.59 -17.95
N ARG A 105 1.11 4.17 -18.03
CA ARG A 105 1.86 4.66 -16.86
C ARG A 105 1.11 5.76 -16.12
N SER A 106 0.29 6.55 -16.82
CA SER A 106 -0.60 7.54 -16.19
C SER A 106 -1.68 6.91 -15.29
N SER A 107 -1.99 5.62 -15.48
CA SER A 107 -2.93 4.86 -14.65
C SER A 107 -2.26 4.06 -13.53
N LEU A 108 -0.92 4.02 -13.50
CA LEU A 108 -0.17 3.18 -12.57
C LEU A 108 -0.43 3.55 -11.10
N SER A 109 -0.62 4.84 -10.81
CA SER A 109 -0.93 5.32 -9.45
C SER A 109 -2.19 4.68 -8.87
N ILE A 110 -3.19 4.38 -9.70
CA ILE A 110 -4.42 3.70 -9.29
C ILE A 110 -4.18 2.20 -9.20
N LEU A 111 -3.53 1.61 -10.21
CA LEU A 111 -3.27 0.16 -10.27
C LEU A 111 -2.50 -0.34 -9.05
N ILE A 112 -1.56 0.47 -8.55
CA ILE A 112 -0.72 0.10 -7.42
C ILE A 112 -1.49 0.00 -6.09
N GLN A 113 -2.69 0.58 -6.00
CA GLN A 113 -3.58 0.47 -4.83
C GLN A 113 -4.38 -0.83 -4.82
N ILE A 114 -4.64 -1.43 -5.98
CA ILE A 114 -5.53 -2.59 -6.12
C ILE A 114 -5.07 -3.78 -5.26
N PRO A 115 -3.78 -4.20 -5.24
CA PRO A 115 -3.36 -5.31 -4.39
C PRO A 115 -3.58 -5.06 -2.89
N PHE A 116 -3.34 -3.83 -2.43
CA PHE A 116 -3.57 -3.44 -1.03
C PHE A 116 -5.05 -3.36 -0.68
N PHE A 117 -5.87 -2.93 -1.63
CA PHE A 117 -7.33 -2.98 -1.49
C PHE A 117 -7.82 -4.42 -1.33
N ILE A 118 -7.41 -5.32 -2.22
CA ILE A 118 -7.83 -6.72 -2.20
C ILE A 118 -7.39 -7.37 -0.88
N ALA A 119 -6.16 -7.13 -0.43
CA ALA A 119 -5.67 -7.61 0.86
C ALA A 119 -6.52 -7.12 2.04
N ALA A 120 -6.82 -5.83 2.08
CA ALA A 120 -7.68 -5.24 3.12
C ALA A 120 -9.12 -5.77 3.04
N TYR A 121 -9.64 -5.96 1.83
CA TYR A 121 -10.97 -6.49 1.59
C TYR A 121 -11.09 -7.91 2.16
N HIS A 122 -10.14 -8.80 1.84
CA HIS A 122 -10.12 -10.16 2.37
C HIS A 122 -10.03 -10.15 3.90
N TYR A 123 -9.05 -9.42 4.45
CA TYR A 123 -8.84 -9.41 5.89
C TYR A 123 -10.02 -8.84 6.68
N LEU A 124 -10.42 -7.60 6.38
CA LEU A 124 -11.44 -6.90 7.18
C LEU A 124 -12.85 -7.44 6.96
N SER A 125 -13.14 -8.05 5.80
CA SER A 125 -14.47 -8.65 5.58
C SER A 125 -14.65 -9.98 6.31
N GLU A 126 -13.55 -10.70 6.55
CA GLU A 126 -13.57 -12.01 7.23
C GLU A 126 -13.29 -11.88 8.74
N LEU A 127 -12.92 -10.68 9.21
CA LEU A 127 -12.58 -10.43 10.60
C LEU A 127 -13.81 -10.52 11.51
N GLY A 128 -13.95 -11.67 12.19
CA GLY A 128 -15.09 -11.98 13.04
C GLY A 128 -15.27 -11.03 14.23
N THR A 129 -14.21 -10.39 14.73
CA THR A 129 -14.29 -9.49 15.89
C THR A 129 -14.99 -8.16 15.59
N LEU A 130 -15.13 -7.81 14.31
CA LEU A 130 -15.90 -6.63 13.90
C LEU A 130 -17.41 -6.85 13.96
N LYS A 131 -17.87 -8.10 13.93
CA LYS A 131 -19.31 -8.43 13.91
C LYS A 131 -19.95 -8.06 15.25
N GLY A 132 -20.99 -7.25 15.18
CA GLY A 132 -21.71 -6.75 16.36
C GLY A 132 -20.95 -5.68 17.15
N TYR A 133 -19.78 -5.24 16.68
CA TYR A 133 -19.02 -4.16 17.31
C TYR A 133 -19.54 -2.80 16.85
N SER A 134 -20.01 -2.00 17.80
CA SER A 134 -20.46 -0.62 17.57
C SER A 134 -19.35 0.38 17.86
N PHE A 135 -19.21 1.41 17.01
CA PHE A 135 -18.23 2.48 17.24
C PHE A 135 -18.63 3.78 16.54
N LEU A 136 -18.53 4.88 17.28
CA LEU A 136 -19.07 6.20 16.90
C LEU A 136 -20.58 6.10 16.58
N PHE A 137 -20.97 6.53 15.38
CA PHE A 137 -22.36 6.49 14.90
C PHE A 137 -22.71 5.18 14.16
N ILE A 138 -21.76 4.24 14.05
CA ILE A 138 -21.89 3.00 13.29
C ILE A 138 -22.30 1.89 14.27
N LYS A 139 -23.39 1.19 13.93
CA LYS A 139 -23.99 0.18 14.81
C LYS A 139 -23.25 -1.16 14.78
N ASP A 140 -22.75 -1.56 13.62
CA ASP A 140 -22.05 -2.82 13.42
C ASP A 140 -20.94 -2.66 12.38
N PHE A 141 -19.69 -2.90 12.78
CA PHE A 141 -18.52 -2.83 11.91
C PHE A 141 -18.40 -4.02 10.95
N GLY A 142 -18.96 -5.17 11.32
CA GLY A 142 -18.90 -6.40 10.54
C GLY A 142 -20.03 -6.56 9.52
N SER A 143 -21.01 -5.65 9.52
CA SER A 143 -22.16 -5.64 8.62
C SER A 143 -22.19 -4.35 7.79
N PRO A 144 -22.96 -4.29 6.69
CA PRO A 144 -23.25 -3.03 6.01
C PRO A 144 -23.89 -2.02 6.97
N ASP A 145 -23.53 -0.75 6.80
CA ASP A 145 -23.88 0.36 7.69
C ASP A 145 -25.39 0.51 7.96
N ALA A 146 -26.23 0.33 6.93
CA ALA A 146 -27.69 0.41 6.98
C ALA A 146 -28.23 1.60 7.80
N THR A 147 -27.59 2.77 7.69
CA THR A 147 -27.85 3.94 8.54
C THR A 147 -29.26 4.49 8.36
N PHE A 148 -29.78 4.44 7.13
CA PHE A 148 -31.08 5.03 6.78
C PHE A 148 -31.99 4.00 6.12
N HIS A 149 -33.28 4.08 6.43
CA HIS A 149 -34.31 3.20 5.88
C HIS A 149 -35.33 4.06 5.12
N ILE A 150 -35.52 3.78 3.83
CA ILE A 150 -36.58 4.36 3.00
C ILE A 150 -37.60 3.26 2.73
N GLY A 151 -38.64 3.20 3.56
CA GLY A 151 -39.59 2.08 3.53
C GLY A 151 -38.90 0.76 3.83
N THR A 152 -38.87 -0.16 2.86
CA THR A 152 -38.21 -1.47 2.95
C THR A 152 -36.75 -1.47 2.48
N PHE A 153 -36.24 -0.37 1.92
CA PHE A 153 -34.88 -0.29 1.40
C PHE A 153 -33.92 0.32 2.41
N THR A 154 -32.83 -0.39 2.69
CA THR A 154 -31.71 0.11 3.48
C THR A 154 -30.73 0.88 2.60
N VAL A 155 -30.31 2.06 3.05
CA VAL A 155 -29.34 2.91 2.37
C VAL A 155 -28.06 2.98 3.21
N ASN A 156 -26.94 2.63 2.59
CA ASN A 156 -25.62 2.66 3.21
C ASN A 156 -24.98 4.03 2.96
N ILE A 157 -24.88 4.87 4.00
CA ILE A 157 -24.37 6.25 3.86
C ILE A 157 -22.85 6.26 3.80
N LEU A 158 -22.17 5.39 4.56
CA LEU A 158 -20.70 5.31 4.60
C LEU A 158 -20.05 5.18 3.21
N PRO A 159 -20.45 4.25 2.31
CA PRO A 159 -19.89 4.17 0.96
C PRO A 159 -20.12 5.43 0.12
N ILE A 160 -21.26 6.09 0.27
CA ILE A 160 -21.58 7.33 -0.45
C ILE A 160 -20.65 8.46 0.03
N ALA A 161 -20.52 8.63 1.35
CA ALA A 161 -19.61 9.62 1.93
C ALA A 161 -18.15 9.36 1.53
N MET A 162 -17.73 8.10 1.54
CA MET A 162 -16.42 7.65 1.05
C MET A 162 -16.19 8.07 -0.41
N THR A 163 -17.17 7.85 -1.28
CA THR A 163 -17.10 8.22 -2.70
C THR A 163 -17.06 9.74 -2.88
N VAL A 164 -17.82 10.51 -2.10
CA VAL A 164 -17.75 11.98 -2.12
C VAL A 164 -16.34 12.47 -1.77
N ILE A 165 -15.73 11.93 -0.71
CA ILE A 165 -14.35 12.26 -0.32
C ILE A 165 -13.37 11.90 -1.43
N ASN A 166 -13.54 10.73 -2.08
CA ASN A 166 -12.72 10.32 -3.20
C ASN A 166 -12.86 11.28 -4.40
N CYS A 167 -14.09 11.68 -4.75
CA CYS A 167 -14.35 12.67 -5.79
C CYS A 167 -13.73 14.03 -5.48
N VAL A 168 -13.80 14.51 -4.23
CA VAL A 168 -13.15 15.76 -3.80
C VAL A 168 -11.63 15.64 -3.91
N SER A 169 -11.05 14.54 -3.44
CA SER A 169 -9.62 14.25 -3.59
C SER A 169 -9.19 14.22 -5.05
N GLY A 170 -9.97 13.55 -5.90
CA GLY A 170 -9.81 13.49 -7.35
C GLY A 170 -9.89 14.86 -8.02
N ALA A 171 -10.84 15.71 -7.61
CA ALA A 171 -10.99 17.07 -8.12
C ALA A 171 -9.79 17.96 -7.75
N VAL A 172 -9.29 17.84 -6.51
CA VAL A 172 -8.08 18.57 -6.06
C VAL A 172 -6.86 18.09 -6.83
N TYR A 173 -6.68 16.77 -6.96
CA TYR A 173 -5.56 16.16 -7.66
C TYR A 173 -5.54 16.51 -9.15
N SER A 174 -6.67 16.34 -9.84
CA SER A 174 -6.78 16.46 -11.29
C SER A 174 -6.89 17.89 -11.83
N LYS A 175 -6.65 18.91 -11.00
CA LYS A 175 -6.58 20.30 -11.46
C LYS A 175 -5.46 20.45 -12.49
N GLY A 176 -5.82 20.86 -13.71
CA GLY A 176 -4.88 20.99 -14.83
C GLY A 176 -4.62 19.71 -15.63
N HIS A 177 -5.28 18.59 -15.29
CA HIS A 177 -5.19 17.34 -16.04
C HIS A 177 -6.19 17.29 -17.20
N SER A 178 -5.97 16.37 -18.13
CA SER A 178 -6.86 16.16 -19.28
C SER A 178 -8.24 15.66 -18.85
N ILE A 179 -9.26 15.87 -19.71
CA ILE A 179 -10.62 15.38 -19.44
C ILE A 179 -10.64 13.85 -19.28
N LYS A 180 -9.86 13.13 -20.08
CA LYS A 180 -9.77 11.66 -20.02
C LYS A 180 -9.32 11.18 -18.63
N GLU A 181 -8.31 11.82 -18.07
CA GLU A 181 -7.80 11.47 -16.73
C GLU A 181 -8.82 11.81 -15.63
N LYS A 182 -9.51 12.94 -15.74
CA LYS A 182 -10.58 13.31 -14.81
C LYS A 182 -11.71 12.28 -14.82
N VAL A 183 -12.19 11.92 -16.01
CA VAL A 183 -13.23 10.90 -16.18
C VAL A 183 -12.78 9.58 -15.58
N GLN A 184 -11.53 9.16 -15.85
CA GLN A 184 -10.98 7.93 -15.29
C GLN A 184 -11.04 7.91 -13.75
N ILE A 185 -10.65 8.99 -13.08
CA ILE A 185 -10.70 9.08 -11.61
C ILE A 185 -12.13 8.91 -11.09
N TYR A 186 -13.11 9.58 -11.69
CA TYR A 186 -14.51 9.48 -11.27
C TYR A 186 -15.13 8.12 -11.59
N VAL A 187 -14.74 7.49 -12.71
CA VAL A 187 -15.14 6.12 -13.05
C VAL A 187 -14.63 5.15 -11.99
N PHE A 188 -13.36 5.26 -11.57
CA PHE A 188 -12.83 4.44 -10.47
C PHE A 188 -13.58 4.70 -9.17
N ALA A 189 -13.89 5.95 -8.82
CA ALA A 189 -14.67 6.25 -7.62
C ALA A 189 -16.07 5.61 -7.65
N ALA A 190 -16.72 5.56 -8.83
CA ALA A 190 -18.00 4.88 -9.02
C ALA A 190 -17.87 3.35 -8.93
N ILE A 191 -16.81 2.76 -9.49
CA ILE A 191 -16.52 1.32 -9.36
C ILE A 191 -16.35 0.95 -7.89
N PHE A 192 -15.57 1.72 -7.13
CA PHE A 192 -15.38 1.50 -5.69
C PHE A 192 -16.68 1.67 -4.90
N LEU A 193 -17.56 2.59 -5.30
CA LEU A 193 -18.90 2.71 -4.69
C LEU A 193 -19.68 1.40 -4.86
N ILE A 194 -19.76 0.87 -6.09
CA ILE A 194 -20.51 -0.36 -6.38
C ILE A 194 -19.93 -1.56 -5.62
N VAL A 195 -18.60 -1.71 -5.64
CA VAL A 195 -17.90 -2.82 -4.99
C VAL A 195 -18.06 -2.76 -3.46
N LEU A 196 -17.98 -1.57 -2.87
CA LEU A 196 -18.03 -1.39 -1.41
C LEU A 196 -19.42 -1.11 -0.85
N TYR A 197 -20.45 -0.96 -1.68
CA TYR A 197 -21.78 -0.55 -1.23
C TYR A 197 -22.37 -1.51 -0.19
N ASN A 198 -22.16 -2.82 -0.38
CA ASN A 198 -22.64 -3.89 0.52
C ASN A 198 -21.52 -4.50 1.37
N SER A 199 -20.37 -3.84 1.46
CA SER A 199 -19.27 -4.34 2.28
C SER A 199 -19.44 -3.97 3.76
N PRO A 200 -18.79 -4.70 4.68
CA PRO A 200 -18.78 -4.38 6.10
C PRO A 200 -18.32 -2.93 6.37
N ALA A 201 -18.98 -2.24 7.30
CA ALA A 201 -18.70 -0.85 7.61
C ALA A 201 -17.24 -0.61 8.02
N GLY A 202 -16.60 -1.58 8.70
CA GLY A 202 -15.17 -1.50 9.06
C GLY A 202 -14.25 -1.38 7.84
N LEU A 203 -14.51 -2.14 6.77
CA LEU A 203 -13.76 -2.02 5.51
C LEU A 203 -14.00 -0.65 4.86
N VAL A 204 -15.24 -0.17 4.87
CA VAL A 204 -15.58 1.13 4.29
C VAL A 204 -14.93 2.27 5.08
N VAL A 205 -14.88 2.19 6.42
CA VAL A 205 -14.16 3.15 7.28
C VAL A 205 -12.67 3.17 6.96
N TYR A 206 -12.04 1.99 6.87
CA TYR A 206 -10.64 1.87 6.47
C TYR A 206 -10.37 2.58 5.13
N TRP A 207 -11.21 2.30 4.12
CA TRP A 207 -11.05 2.89 2.80
C TRP A 207 -11.34 4.40 2.78
N THR A 208 -12.31 4.85 3.59
CA THR A 208 -12.60 6.27 3.77
C THR A 208 -11.41 7.02 4.34
N MET A 209 -10.75 6.46 5.37
CA MET A 209 -9.57 7.08 5.95
C MET A 209 -8.39 7.13 4.96
N ASN A 210 -8.20 6.10 4.14
CA ASN A 210 -7.23 6.14 3.05
C ASN A 210 -7.52 7.28 2.06
N ASN A 211 -8.79 7.49 1.69
CA ASN A 211 -9.20 8.60 0.81
C ASN A 211 -8.97 9.97 1.45
N ILE A 212 -9.24 10.12 2.75
CA ILE A 212 -8.93 11.35 3.50
C ILE A 212 -7.44 11.61 3.52
N LEU A 213 -6.61 10.60 3.80
CA LEU A 213 -5.15 10.74 3.78
C LEU A 213 -4.63 11.10 2.38
N SER A 214 -5.21 10.51 1.34
CA SER A 214 -4.92 10.87 -0.04
C SER A 214 -5.29 12.33 -0.35
N LEU A 215 -6.45 12.81 0.13
CA LEU A 215 -6.85 14.21 0.00
C LEU A 215 -5.87 15.14 0.73
N VAL A 216 -5.52 14.83 1.98
CA VAL A 216 -4.54 15.59 2.78
C VAL A 216 -3.22 15.66 2.03
N LYS A 217 -2.72 14.52 1.54
CA LYS A 217 -1.52 14.44 0.70
C LYS A 217 -1.64 15.36 -0.53
N ASN A 218 -2.72 15.25 -1.30
CA ASN A 218 -2.92 16.03 -2.54
C ASN A 218 -2.99 17.55 -2.29
N ILE A 219 -3.54 17.97 -1.16
CA ILE A 219 -3.52 19.37 -0.72
C ILE A 219 -2.09 19.76 -0.33
N PHE A 220 -1.42 18.92 0.46
CA PHE A 220 -0.09 19.18 1.01
C PHE A 220 0.98 19.38 -0.06
N TYR A 221 0.93 18.60 -1.15
CA TYR A 221 1.85 18.74 -2.29
C TYR A 221 1.78 20.12 -2.96
N LYS A 222 0.68 20.86 -2.81
CA LYS A 222 0.47 22.18 -3.40
C LYS A 222 0.89 23.33 -2.49
N ILE A 223 1.25 23.05 -1.24
CA ILE A 223 1.61 24.08 -0.25
C ILE A 223 3.06 24.54 -0.46
N LYS A 224 3.30 25.85 -0.30
CA LYS A 224 4.66 26.42 -0.30
C LYS A 224 5.44 25.91 0.93
N ASN A 225 6.65 25.39 0.72
CA ASN A 225 7.53 24.81 1.75
C ASN A 225 6.95 23.57 2.49
N PRO A 226 6.65 22.46 1.80
CA PRO A 226 6.01 21.29 2.40
C PRO A 226 6.83 20.70 3.55
N LYS A 227 8.17 20.71 3.51
CA LYS A 227 9.00 20.18 4.60
C LYS A 227 8.77 20.87 5.94
N LYS A 228 8.59 22.21 5.93
CA LYS A 228 8.35 22.99 7.16
C LYS A 228 6.97 22.71 7.72
N VAL A 229 5.95 22.65 6.87
CA VAL A 229 4.58 22.34 7.29
C VAL A 229 4.49 20.91 7.82
N LEU A 230 5.23 19.96 7.24
CA LEU A 230 5.23 18.56 7.69
C LEU A 230 5.81 18.46 9.09
N TYR A 231 6.90 19.18 9.33
CA TYR A 231 7.52 19.25 10.65
C TYR A 231 6.56 19.86 11.68
N ILE A 232 5.86 20.95 11.34
CA ILE A 232 4.87 21.57 12.22
C ILE A 232 3.72 20.60 12.54
N ILE A 233 3.14 19.94 11.54
CA ILE A 233 2.08 18.93 11.73
C ILE A 233 2.57 17.81 12.63
N LEU A 234 3.80 17.34 12.41
CA LEU A 234 4.42 16.28 13.19
C LEU A 234 4.64 16.71 14.65
N CYS A 235 5.03 17.96 14.91
CA CYS A 235 5.10 18.52 16.26
C CYS A 235 3.71 18.65 16.92
N ILE A 236 2.68 19.08 16.18
CA ILE A 236 1.30 19.15 16.68
C ILE A 236 0.79 17.74 17.01
N PHE A 237 1.05 16.76 16.16
CA PHE A 237 0.67 15.37 16.40
C PHE A 237 1.41 14.78 17.59
N ALA A 238 2.72 15.06 17.73
CA ALA A 238 3.50 14.70 18.92
C ALA A 238 2.87 15.25 20.20
N LEU A 239 2.47 16.53 20.19
CA LEU A 239 1.76 17.16 21.30
C LEU A 239 0.42 16.46 21.57
N GLY A 240 -0.34 16.14 20.51
CA GLY A 240 -1.59 15.39 20.59
C GLY A 240 -1.42 13.99 21.20
N CYS A 241 -0.37 13.25 20.84
CA CYS A 241 -0.03 11.97 21.46
C CYS A 241 0.29 12.12 22.95
N ILE A 242 0.99 13.19 23.33
CA ILE A 242 1.29 13.45 24.75
C ILE A 242 -0.02 13.78 25.49
N LEU A 243 -0.84 14.68 24.96
CA LEU A 243 -2.11 15.07 25.59
C LEU A 243 -3.12 13.93 25.66
N SER A 244 -3.16 13.05 24.66
CA SER A 244 -4.07 11.90 24.65
C SER A 244 -3.75 10.91 25.77
N THR A 245 -2.50 10.83 26.24
CA THR A 245 -2.13 9.98 27.38
C THR A 245 -2.77 10.42 28.69
N PHE A 246 -3.06 11.72 28.85
CA PHE A 246 -3.69 12.26 30.05
C PHE A 246 -5.22 12.31 29.97
N THR A 247 -5.78 12.18 28.76
CA THR A 247 -7.23 12.37 28.52
C THR A 247 -7.87 11.11 27.95
N VAL A 248 -7.71 10.85 26.65
CA VAL A 248 -8.42 9.80 25.89
C VAL A 248 -7.91 8.39 26.20
N LEU A 249 -6.62 8.26 26.53
CA LEU A 249 -5.96 6.99 26.82
C LEU A 249 -5.80 6.74 28.33
N SER A 250 -6.55 7.46 29.17
CA SER A 250 -6.53 7.26 30.63
C SER A 250 -6.86 5.81 31.01
N ASP A 251 -7.79 5.20 30.27
CA ASP A 251 -8.38 3.89 30.57
C ASP A 251 -7.70 2.73 29.81
N VAL A 252 -6.63 3.03 29.04
CA VAL A 252 -5.89 2.03 28.27
C VAL A 252 -4.72 1.48 29.09
N LYS A 253 -4.23 0.28 28.72
CA LYS A 253 -3.08 -0.39 29.38
C LYS A 253 -1.94 0.59 29.64
N ASN A 254 -1.44 0.61 30.88
CA ASN A 254 -0.41 1.55 31.31
C ASN A 254 0.89 1.43 30.50
N SER A 255 1.22 0.22 30.02
CA SER A 255 2.34 -0.03 29.11
C SER A 255 2.17 0.72 27.79
N PHE A 256 0.99 0.63 27.16
CA PHE A 256 0.69 1.33 25.92
C PHE A 256 0.67 2.85 26.11
N ARG A 257 0.08 3.35 27.20
CA ARG A 257 0.08 4.78 27.52
C ARG A 257 1.50 5.35 27.64
N LYS A 258 2.40 4.65 28.35
CA LYS A 258 3.82 5.04 28.44
C LYS A 258 4.51 5.00 27.07
N ALA A 259 4.20 4.00 26.24
CA ALA A 259 4.74 3.91 24.89
C ALA A 259 4.29 5.08 24.00
N VAL A 260 3.00 5.46 24.04
CA VAL A 260 2.48 6.62 23.29
C VAL A 260 3.10 7.92 23.76
N PHE A 261 3.29 8.09 25.08
CA PHE A 261 3.97 9.26 25.64
C PHE A 261 5.43 9.35 25.16
N ALA A 262 6.18 8.25 25.26
CA ALA A 262 7.56 8.17 24.79
C ALA A 262 7.65 8.41 23.28
N PHE A 263 6.72 7.85 22.50
CA PHE A 263 6.63 8.07 21.06
C PHE A 263 6.40 9.55 20.74
N GLY A 264 5.45 10.21 21.44
CA GLY A 264 5.20 11.64 21.29
C GLY A 264 6.45 12.49 21.58
N LEU A 265 7.24 12.14 22.59
CA LEU A 265 8.51 12.85 22.89
C LEU A 265 9.56 12.65 21.79
N VAL A 266 9.66 11.44 21.23
CA VAL A 266 10.69 11.10 20.23
C VAL A 266 10.32 11.61 18.84
N LEU A 267 9.02 11.69 18.52
CA LEU A 267 8.51 11.96 17.18
C LEU A 267 9.16 13.20 16.52
N PRO A 268 9.26 14.38 17.17
CA PRO A 268 9.89 15.58 16.59
C PRO A 268 11.37 15.42 16.23
N PHE A 269 12.06 14.45 16.85
CA PHE A 269 13.48 14.19 16.63
C PHE A 269 13.75 13.20 15.49
N ILE A 270 12.73 12.43 15.06
CA ILE A 270 12.86 11.42 14.01
C ILE A 270 13.47 11.99 12.71
N PRO A 271 13.04 13.16 12.18
CA PRO A 271 13.64 13.70 10.96
C PRO A 271 15.16 13.93 11.08
N PHE A 272 15.63 14.40 12.24
CA PHE A 272 17.05 14.63 12.50
C PHE A 272 17.82 13.33 12.69
N ALA A 273 17.23 12.36 13.39
CA ALA A 273 17.79 11.03 13.56
C ALA A 273 17.97 10.32 12.22
N VAL A 274 16.97 10.40 11.33
CA VAL A 274 17.03 9.83 9.97
C VAL A 274 18.13 10.48 9.14
N ILE A 275 18.28 11.82 9.19
CA ILE A 275 19.35 12.53 8.47
C ILE A 275 20.73 12.10 9.00
N LYS A 276 20.89 12.00 10.33
CA LYS A 276 22.15 11.60 10.95
C LYS A 276 22.49 10.15 10.63
N ALA A 277 21.53 9.24 10.73
CA ALA A 277 21.68 7.83 10.36
C ALA A 277 22.05 7.67 8.87
N ALA A 278 21.37 8.41 7.98
CA ALA A 278 21.70 8.41 6.55
C ALA A 278 23.15 8.86 6.30
N LYS A 279 23.63 9.89 7.01
CA LYS A 279 25.01 10.38 6.90
C LYS A 279 26.05 9.36 7.41
N ILE A 280 25.75 8.66 8.50
CA ILE A 280 26.62 7.61 9.04
C ILE A 280 26.73 6.44 8.06
N ILE A 281 25.60 6.01 7.49
CA ILE A 281 25.54 4.91 6.52
C ILE A 281 26.25 5.30 5.22
N ASP A 282 26.12 6.55 4.77
CA ASP A 282 26.87 7.06 3.62
C ASP A 282 28.38 6.91 3.84
N ASN A 283 28.89 7.27 5.03
CA ASN A 283 30.32 7.22 5.36
C ASN A 283 30.90 5.81 5.57
N HIS A 284 30.15 4.86 6.16
CA HIS A 284 30.70 3.54 6.54
C HIS A 284 30.72 2.52 5.40
N PHE A 285 29.88 2.70 4.37
CA PHE A 285 29.67 1.68 3.34
C PHE A 285 29.99 2.23 1.94
N VAL A 286 31.19 2.78 1.77
CA VAL A 286 31.71 3.33 0.50
C VAL A 286 31.95 2.23 -0.56
N LEU A 287 32.16 0.98 -0.12
CA LEU A 287 32.43 -0.16 -1.01
C LEU A 287 31.21 -0.60 -1.84
N LEU A 288 30.00 -0.47 -1.28
CA LEU A 288 28.74 -0.68 -1.99
C LEU A 288 28.40 0.48 -2.94
N ASP A 289 29.22 1.54 -2.93
CA ASP A 289 29.00 2.76 -3.69
C ASP A 289 29.56 2.70 -5.13
N LYS A 290 30.56 1.83 -5.35
CA LYS A 290 31.29 1.74 -6.62
C LYS A 290 30.75 0.70 -7.58
N ASP A 291 30.10 -0.36 -7.09
CA ASP A 291 29.59 -1.45 -7.94
C ASP A 291 28.10 -1.75 -7.67
N THR A 292 27.26 -1.16 -8.51
CA THR A 292 25.81 -1.34 -8.49
C THR A 292 25.40 -2.79 -8.73
N LYS A 293 26.17 -3.56 -9.50
CA LYS A 293 25.87 -4.96 -9.80
C LYS A 293 26.08 -5.85 -8.56
N VAL A 294 27.15 -5.59 -7.79
CA VAL A 294 27.42 -6.36 -6.55
C VAL A 294 26.31 -6.12 -5.53
N ARG A 295 25.89 -4.87 -5.32
CA ARG A 295 24.79 -4.55 -4.39
C ARG A 295 23.49 -5.24 -4.79
N ASP A 296 23.12 -5.15 -6.07
CA ASP A 296 21.88 -5.75 -6.56
C ASP A 296 21.95 -7.29 -6.44
N ARG A 297 23.10 -7.91 -6.74
CA ARG A 297 23.32 -9.36 -6.54
C ARG A 297 23.18 -9.78 -5.08
N ILE A 298 23.78 -9.04 -4.14
CA ILE A 298 23.68 -9.34 -2.70
C ILE A 298 22.22 -9.32 -2.26
N PHE A 299 21.46 -8.31 -2.69
CA PHE A 299 20.04 -8.19 -2.36
C PHE A 299 19.23 -9.38 -2.90
N TYR A 300 19.30 -9.65 -4.20
CA TYR A 300 18.50 -10.72 -4.81
C TYR A 300 18.91 -12.12 -4.33
N LEU A 301 20.19 -12.35 -4.08
CA LEU A 301 20.67 -13.62 -3.55
C LEU A 301 20.21 -13.83 -2.10
N SER A 302 20.23 -12.77 -1.27
CA SER A 302 19.70 -12.82 0.09
C SER A 302 18.19 -13.05 0.11
N ALA A 303 17.45 -12.33 -0.74
CA ALA A 303 16.01 -12.51 -0.92
C ALA A 303 15.64 -13.93 -1.36
N LEU A 304 16.37 -14.49 -2.33
CA LEU A 304 16.17 -15.86 -2.78
C LEU A 304 16.44 -16.87 -1.66
N LEU A 305 17.55 -16.69 -0.93
CA LEU A 305 17.90 -17.59 0.15
C LEU A 305 16.88 -17.56 1.29
N LEU A 306 16.40 -16.38 1.67
CA LEU A 306 15.32 -16.23 2.66
C LEU A 306 14.01 -16.88 2.16
N ALA A 307 13.66 -16.73 0.88
CA ALA A 307 12.48 -17.36 0.31
C ALA A 307 12.57 -18.90 0.30
N LEU A 308 13.74 -19.45 -0.04
CA LEU A 308 13.96 -20.90 0.00
C LEU A 308 13.96 -21.44 1.43
N LEU A 309 14.60 -20.73 2.36
CA LEU A 309 14.69 -21.14 3.75
C LEU A 309 13.31 -21.14 4.42
N SER A 310 12.58 -20.04 4.31
CA SER A 310 11.22 -19.90 4.89
C SER A 310 10.15 -20.68 4.15
N GLY A 311 10.25 -20.78 2.82
CA GLY A 311 9.19 -21.35 1.97
C GLY A 311 9.32 -22.85 1.72
N LEU A 312 10.54 -23.40 1.79
CA LEU A 312 10.81 -24.81 1.51
C LEU A 312 11.48 -25.53 2.67
N VAL A 313 12.61 -25.01 3.18
CA VAL A 313 13.44 -25.74 4.15
C VAL A 313 12.74 -25.89 5.50
N ILE A 314 12.23 -24.80 6.07
CA ILE A 314 11.51 -24.86 7.35
C ILE A 314 10.23 -25.71 7.23
N PRO A 315 9.34 -25.48 6.23
CA PRO A 315 8.15 -26.32 6.07
C PRO A 315 8.44 -27.79 5.80
N SER A 316 9.51 -28.13 5.07
CA SER A 316 9.86 -29.53 4.82
C SER A 316 10.33 -30.25 6.08
N MET A 317 11.11 -29.57 6.94
CA MET A 317 11.50 -30.09 8.25
C MET A 317 10.28 -30.30 9.16
N LEU A 318 9.33 -29.37 9.13
CA LEU A 318 8.09 -29.46 9.89
C LEU A 318 7.24 -30.67 9.44
N ILE A 319 7.05 -30.83 8.12
CA ILE A 319 6.32 -31.97 7.54
C ILE A 319 7.01 -33.30 7.88
N GLN A 320 8.35 -33.33 7.87
CA GLN A 320 9.11 -34.51 8.26
C GLN A 320 8.92 -34.85 9.74
N SER A 321 8.85 -33.85 10.62
CA SER A 321 8.69 -34.07 12.06
C SER A 321 7.30 -34.59 12.44
N GLU A 322 6.25 -34.21 11.72
CA GLU A 322 4.87 -34.63 12.00
C GLU A 322 4.09 -35.05 10.73
N PRO A 323 4.47 -36.12 10.02
CA PRO A 323 3.89 -36.44 8.71
C PRO A 323 2.37 -36.71 8.74
N GLY A 324 1.86 -37.19 9.88
CA GLY A 324 0.44 -37.47 10.10
C GLY A 324 -0.44 -36.22 10.09
N ASN A 325 0.12 -35.05 10.44
CA ASN A 325 -0.61 -33.77 10.47
C ASN A 325 -0.67 -33.09 9.09
N TYR A 326 0.08 -33.57 8.10
CA TYR A 326 0.20 -32.95 6.77
C TYR A 326 -0.24 -33.85 5.62
N CYS A 327 -0.58 -35.11 5.91
CA CYS A 327 -1.19 -36.02 4.96
C CYS A 327 -2.71 -36.07 5.22
N PHE A 328 -3.53 -35.96 4.16
CA PHE A 328 -5.00 -36.12 4.21
C PHE A 328 -5.79 -35.04 4.96
N VAL A 329 -5.25 -33.83 5.10
CA VAL A 329 -5.96 -32.67 5.66
C VAL A 329 -6.86 -32.03 4.60
N ASP A 330 -8.13 -31.73 4.95
CA ASP A 330 -9.10 -30.95 4.15
C ASP A 330 -9.22 -31.39 2.67
N GLY A 331 -9.10 -32.69 2.40
CA GLY A 331 -9.24 -33.27 1.05
C GLY A 331 -7.97 -33.26 0.20
N TYR A 332 -6.83 -32.78 0.73
CA TYR A 332 -5.56 -32.81 0.02
C TYR A 332 -4.84 -34.16 0.18
N LYS A 333 -4.63 -34.85 -0.94
CA LYS A 333 -3.97 -36.17 -0.99
C LYS A 333 -2.44 -36.11 -0.93
N SER A 334 -1.83 -34.91 -0.93
CA SER A 334 -0.38 -34.74 -1.05
C SER A 334 0.16 -33.61 -0.18
N PRO A 335 1.22 -33.85 0.62
CA PRO A 335 1.84 -32.83 1.47
C PRO A 335 2.57 -31.75 0.65
N PHE A 336 2.89 -32.03 -0.63
CA PHE A 336 3.55 -31.06 -1.51
C PHE A 336 2.71 -29.80 -1.75
N ILE A 337 1.38 -29.87 -1.59
CA ILE A 337 0.51 -28.70 -1.75
C ILE A 337 0.82 -27.66 -0.68
N PHE A 338 1.07 -28.08 0.55
CA PHE A 338 1.49 -27.18 1.63
C PHE A 338 2.85 -26.56 1.34
N LEU A 339 3.82 -27.38 0.93
CA LEU A 339 5.17 -26.94 0.60
C LEU A 339 5.22 -25.96 -0.58
N PHE A 340 4.40 -26.16 -1.62
CA PHE A 340 4.28 -25.19 -2.70
C PHE A 340 3.56 -23.92 -2.25
N THR A 341 2.52 -24.04 -1.43
CA THR A 341 1.80 -22.87 -0.89
C THR A 341 2.73 -21.99 -0.07
N THR A 342 3.48 -22.56 0.88
CA THR A 342 4.48 -21.84 1.69
C THR A 342 5.59 -21.25 0.83
N LEU A 343 6.05 -21.96 -0.21
CA LEU A 343 7.02 -21.42 -1.16
C LEU A 343 6.48 -20.18 -1.88
N PHE A 344 5.26 -20.22 -2.42
CA PHE A 344 4.69 -19.07 -3.13
C PHE A 344 4.44 -17.87 -2.22
N GLN A 345 4.01 -18.12 -0.98
CA GLN A 345 3.91 -17.08 0.04
C GLN A 345 5.27 -16.45 0.36
N ALA A 346 6.30 -17.28 0.56
CA ALA A 346 7.67 -16.83 0.80
C ALA A 346 8.25 -16.04 -0.39
N ILE A 347 7.99 -16.46 -1.62
CA ILE A 347 8.34 -15.69 -2.82
C ILE A 347 7.69 -14.31 -2.78
N GLY A 348 6.41 -14.23 -2.41
CA GLY A 348 5.72 -12.96 -2.25
C GLY A 348 6.36 -12.03 -1.21
N PHE A 349 6.65 -12.58 -0.03
CA PHE A 349 7.20 -11.86 1.11
C PHE A 349 8.65 -11.40 0.93
N PHE A 350 9.52 -12.28 0.45
CA PHE A 350 10.96 -12.05 0.43
C PHE A 350 11.47 -11.59 -0.92
N ILE A 351 10.77 -11.92 -2.01
CA ILE A 351 11.21 -11.58 -3.37
C ILE A 351 10.33 -10.48 -3.95
N LEU A 352 9.03 -10.72 -4.20
CA LEU A 352 8.19 -9.81 -4.98
C LEU A 352 8.13 -8.40 -4.36
N TRP A 353 7.55 -8.28 -3.16
CA TRP A 353 7.33 -6.98 -2.54
C TRP A 353 8.64 -6.26 -2.21
N PRO A 354 9.65 -6.92 -1.58
CA PRO A 354 10.94 -6.29 -1.35
C PRO A 354 11.62 -5.82 -2.63
N SER A 355 11.52 -6.56 -3.73
CA SER A 355 12.09 -6.14 -5.02
C SER A 355 11.37 -4.93 -5.59
N ILE A 356 10.05 -4.87 -5.48
CA ILE A 356 9.26 -3.69 -5.88
C ILE A 356 9.72 -2.47 -5.07
N PHE A 357 9.75 -2.57 -3.74
CA PHE A 357 10.21 -1.47 -2.89
C PHE A 357 11.67 -1.09 -3.18
N TYR A 358 12.56 -2.08 -3.28
CA TYR A 358 13.97 -1.88 -3.60
C TYR A 358 14.12 -1.12 -4.91
N ALA A 359 13.45 -1.52 -5.99
CA ALA A 359 13.56 -0.89 -7.30
C ALA A 359 13.17 0.60 -7.26
N LEU A 360 12.16 0.96 -6.45
CA LEU A 360 11.56 2.28 -6.37
C LEU A 360 12.32 3.25 -5.47
N PHE A 361 13.11 2.73 -4.53
CA PHE A 361 13.83 3.55 -3.57
C PHE A 361 15.07 4.23 -4.17
N SER A 362 15.39 5.42 -3.62
CA SER A 362 16.61 6.14 -3.98
C SER A 362 17.86 5.30 -3.67
N TYR A 363 18.96 5.60 -4.35
CA TYR A 363 20.23 4.90 -4.18
C TYR A 363 20.67 4.76 -2.71
N LYS A 364 20.45 5.82 -1.91
CA LYS A 364 20.76 5.85 -0.48
C LYS A 364 19.94 4.84 0.34
N ILE A 365 18.67 4.64 -0.01
CA ILE A 365 17.77 3.72 0.69
C ILE A 365 18.02 2.27 0.22
N LYS A 366 18.33 2.06 -1.07
CA LYS A 366 18.74 0.74 -1.61
C LYS A 366 19.89 0.13 -0.81
N LYS A 367 20.88 0.95 -0.46
CA LYS A 367 22.04 0.58 0.38
C LYS A 367 21.63 0.02 1.74
N ILE A 368 20.70 0.69 2.43
CA ILE A 368 20.16 0.25 3.73
C ILE A 368 19.43 -1.09 3.59
N PHE A 369 18.59 -1.22 2.57
CA PHE A 369 17.83 -2.45 2.29
C PHE A 369 18.74 -3.65 2.02
N SER A 370 19.80 -3.48 1.22
CA SER A 370 20.76 -4.56 0.95
C SER A 370 21.47 -5.04 2.22
N VAL A 371 21.82 -4.13 3.12
CA VAL A 371 22.46 -4.48 4.40
C VAL A 371 21.47 -5.17 5.34
N LEU A 372 20.24 -4.65 5.49
CA LEU A 372 19.21 -5.26 6.33
C LEU A 372 18.90 -6.70 5.92
N PHE A 373 18.65 -6.95 4.62
CA PHE A 373 18.39 -8.31 4.11
C PHE A 373 19.59 -9.26 4.33
N SER A 374 20.81 -8.74 4.30
CA SER A 374 22.02 -9.53 4.58
C SER A 374 22.18 -9.87 6.06
N ILE A 375 21.70 -8.99 6.97
CA ILE A 375 21.75 -9.22 8.42
C ILE A 375 20.67 -10.22 8.85
N PHE A 376 19.46 -10.18 8.27
CA PHE A 376 18.41 -11.16 8.58
C PHE A 376 18.84 -12.61 8.32
N LYS A 377 19.76 -12.84 7.38
CA LYS A 377 20.40 -14.14 7.16
C LYS A 377 21.10 -14.68 8.41
N PHE A 378 21.73 -13.82 9.21
CA PHE A 378 22.48 -14.24 10.39
C PHE A 378 21.59 -14.58 11.59
N TRP A 379 20.37 -14.04 11.64
CA TRP A 379 19.46 -14.24 12.76
C TRP A 379 18.57 -15.48 12.62
N SER A 380 18.43 -16.07 11.42
CA SER A 380 17.69 -17.33 11.24
C SER A 380 18.52 -18.59 11.44
N ASN A 381 19.79 -18.47 11.83
CA ASN A 381 20.75 -19.57 12.06
C ASN A 381 21.14 -19.74 13.54
N SER A 382 20.47 -19.02 14.44
CA SER A 382 20.59 -19.07 15.89
C SER A 382 19.20 -19.24 16.48
#